data_AF-A0A319D263-F1
#
_entry.id   AF-A0A319D263-F1
#
_cell.length_a   1.000
_cell.length_b   1.000
_cell.length_c   1.000
_cell.angle_alpha   90.00
_cell.angle_beta   90.00
_cell.angle_gamma   90.00
#
_symmetry.space_group_name_H-M   'P 1'
#
loop_
_entity.id
_entity.type
_entity.pdbx_description
1 polymer ?
#
loop_
_entity_poly.entity_id
_entity_poly.type
_entity_poly.pdbx_seq_one_letter_code
_entity_poly.pdbx_strand_id
1 'polypeptide(L)' 'MSASTRRESANIPACDLCYERKVKCDREETCENCKLAQVECRRTRPQRSLSVAERLSKLENKATQPIPE' A
#
# COMPACT_ATOMS: atom_id res chain seq x y z
N MET A 1 -15.69 11.95 26.35
CA MET A 1 -15.07 12.68 25.22
C MET A 1 -13.81 11.94 24.82
N SER A 2 -13.90 11.05 23.82
CA SER A 2 -12.86 10.06 23.51
C SER A 2 -11.79 10.64 22.60
N ALA A 3 -10.58 10.81 23.13
CA ALA A 3 -9.44 11.37 22.42
C ALA A 3 -8.52 10.27 21.84
N SER A 4 -8.17 10.43 20.57
CA SER A 4 -6.86 10.08 19.98
C SER A 4 -6.56 8.61 19.60
N THR A 5 -7.26 8.04 18.62
CA THR A 5 -6.79 6.86 17.85
C THR A 5 -5.94 7.26 16.63
N ARG A 6 -4.87 8.04 16.82
CA ARG A 6 -4.02 8.53 15.69
C ARG A 6 -3.06 7.49 15.07
N ARG A 7 -3.15 6.19 15.38
CA ARG A 7 -2.19 5.18 14.86
C ARG A 7 -2.79 3.89 14.31
N GLU A 8 -4.10 3.78 14.14
CA GLU A 8 -4.71 2.58 13.53
C GLU A 8 -4.61 2.60 11.99
N SER A 9 -4.52 3.78 11.38
CA SER A 9 -4.53 3.94 9.92
C SER A 9 -3.16 3.72 9.25
N ALA A 10 -2.14 3.29 10.01
CA ALA A 10 -0.76 3.17 9.52
C ALA A 10 -0.56 2.01 8.51
N ASN A 11 -1.51 1.08 8.42
CA ASN A 11 -1.42 -0.07 7.52
C ASN A 11 -2.19 0.13 6.19
N ILE A 12 -3.08 1.12 6.10
CA ILE A 12 -3.89 1.31 4.89
C ILE A 12 -3.15 2.25 3.93
N PRO A 13 -2.82 1.81 2.70
CA PRO A 13 -2.23 2.69 1.70
C PRO A 13 -3.21 3.79 1.28
N ALA A 14 -2.67 4.90 0.77
CA ALA A 14 -3.49 5.87 0.07
C ALA A 14 -4.19 5.21 -1.12
N CYS A 15 -5.40 5.67 -1.45
CA CYS A 15 -6.09 5.24 -2.66
C CYS A 15 -5.35 5.72 -3.92
N ASP A 16 -5.68 5.09 -5.04
CA ASP A 16 -5.00 5.30 -6.32
C ASP A 16 -5.14 6.78 -6.76
N LEU A 17 -6.32 7.37 -6.60
CA LEU A 17 -6.60 8.78 -6.94
C LEU A 17 -5.76 9.76 -6.10
N CYS A 18 -5.75 9.62 -4.78
CA CYS A 18 -4.98 10.50 -3.91
C CYS A 18 -3.48 10.35 -4.15
N TYR A 19 -3.02 9.13 -4.44
CA TYR A 19 -1.64 8.85 -4.77
C TYR A 19 -1.20 9.49 -6.10
N GLU A 20 -2.07 9.45 -7.11
CA GLU A 20 -1.82 10.09 -8.41
C GLU A 20 -1.78 11.61 -8.27
N ARG A 21 -2.77 12.18 -7.56
CA ARG A 21 -2.87 13.62 -7.30
C ARG A 21 -1.88 14.15 -6.27
N LYS A 22 -1.11 13.28 -5.62
CA LYS A 22 -0.15 13.64 -4.54
C LYS A 22 -0.81 14.42 -3.40
N VAL A 23 -2.07 14.12 -3.09
CA VAL A 23 -2.83 14.73 -1.98
C VAL A 23 -2.94 13.78 -0.80
N LYS A 24 -3.22 14.32 0.39
CA LYS A 24 -3.38 13.53 1.61
C LYS A 24 -4.68 12.70 1.54
N CYS A 25 -4.54 11.38 1.66
CA CYS A 25 -5.68 10.47 1.82
C CYS A 25 -6.08 10.39 3.31
N ASP A 26 -7.35 10.59 3.61
CA ASP A 26 -7.96 10.36 4.93
C ASP A 26 -8.07 8.88 5.31
N ARG A 27 -7.98 7.98 4.31
CA ARG A 27 -7.93 6.51 4.43
C ARG A 27 -9.19 5.83 4.98
N GLU A 28 -10.32 6.52 5.02
CA GLU A 28 -11.64 5.91 5.30
C GLU A 28 -12.06 4.94 4.19
N GLU A 29 -13.06 4.07 4.40
CA GLU A 29 -13.57 3.11 3.38
C GLU A 29 -13.69 3.77 2.00
N THR A 30 -14.41 4.90 1.95
CA THR A 30 -14.41 5.83 0.82
C THR A 30 -13.80 7.16 1.24
N CYS A 31 -12.67 7.52 0.62
CA CYS A 31 -11.92 8.72 0.96
C CYS A 31 -12.71 10.01 0.65
N GLU A 32 -12.50 11.09 1.40
CA GLU A 32 -13.20 12.37 1.21
C GLU A 32 -12.93 12.96 -0.18
N ASN A 33 -11.68 12.91 -0.64
CA ASN A 33 -11.32 13.35 -2.00
C ASN A 33 -12.05 12.55 -3.08
N CYS A 34 -12.29 11.25 -2.83
CA CYS A 34 -12.98 10.35 -3.73
C CYS A 34 -14.49 10.68 -3.76
N LYS A 35 -15.07 10.95 -2.59
CA LYS A 35 -16.47 11.41 -2.43
C LYS A 35 -16.68 12.74 -3.17
N LEU A 36 -15.80 13.71 -2.97
CA LEU A 36 -15.87 15.03 -3.62
C LEU A 36 -15.70 14.92 -5.14
N ALA A 37 -14.81 14.05 -5.62
CA ALA A 37 -14.64 13.79 -7.04
C ALA A 37 -15.74 12.90 -7.64
N GLN A 38 -16.64 12.35 -6.82
CA GLN A 38 -17.70 11.41 -7.21
C GLN A 38 -17.17 10.21 -8.02
N VAL A 39 -16.00 9.72 -7.65
CA VAL A 39 -15.37 8.55 -8.28
C VAL A 39 -15.23 7.41 -7.28
N GLU A 40 -15.12 6.19 -7.81
CA GLU A 40 -14.88 5.00 -7.01
C GLU A 40 -13.52 5.07 -6.30
N CYS A 41 -13.50 4.82 -4.98
CA CYS A 41 -12.28 4.79 -4.18
C CYS A 41 -11.55 3.46 -4.36
N ARG A 42 -10.62 3.40 -5.32
CA ARG A 42 -9.82 2.19 -5.59
C ARG A 42 -8.48 2.18 -4.86
N ARG A 43 -8.09 1.00 -4.35
CA ARG A 43 -6.82 0.73 -3.68
C ARG A 43 -6.15 -0.51 -4.28
N THR A 44 -5.83 -0.44 -5.56
CA THR A 44 -5.31 -1.59 -6.30
C THR A 44 -3.80 -1.69 -6.28
N ARG A 45 -3.12 -0.64 -5.80
CA ARG A 45 -1.66 -0.63 -5.75
C ARG A 45 -1.13 -1.83 -4.94
N PRO A 46 -0.25 -2.66 -5.52
CA PRO A 46 0.34 -3.76 -4.79
C PRO A 46 1.07 -3.18 -3.58
N GLN A 47 0.70 -3.64 -2.38
CA GLN A 47 1.48 -3.38 -1.20
C GLN A 47 2.86 -3.96 -1.48
N ARG A 48 3.92 -3.13 -1.49
CA ARG A 48 5.27 -3.66 -1.59
C ARG A 48 5.41 -4.64 -0.43
N SER A 49 5.59 -5.92 -0.74
CA SER A 49 5.81 -6.99 0.24
C SER A 49 6.92 -6.54 1.19
N LEU A 50 6.55 -6.06 2.38
CA LEU A 50 7.49 -5.78 3.46
C LEU A 50 7.84 -7.06 4.22
N SER A 51 7.23 -8.19 3.84
CA SER A 51 7.60 -9.51 4.31
C SER A 51 9.07 -9.75 4.04
N VAL A 52 9.86 -9.80 5.12
CA VAL A 52 11.26 -10.22 5.09
C VAL A 52 11.37 -11.61 4.46
N ALA A 53 10.37 -12.47 4.65
CA ALA A 53 10.31 -13.80 4.07
C ALA A 53 10.24 -13.79 2.53
N GLU A 54 9.45 -12.89 1.92
CA GLU A 54 9.43 -12.76 0.44
C GLU A 54 10.71 -12.14 -0.13
N ARG A 55 11.39 -11.30 0.65
CA ARG A 55 12.70 -10.77 0.26
C ARG A 55 13.79 -11.84 0.38
N LEU A 56 13.74 -12.68 1.41
CA LEU A 56 14.66 -13.82 1.59
C LEU A 56 14.50 -14.84 0.46
N SER A 57 13.26 -15.24 0.15
CA SER A 57 13.00 -16.24 -0.89
C SER A 57 13.46 -15.77 -2.28
N LYS A 58 13.36 -14.47 -2.59
CA LYS A 58 13.91 -13.90 -3.82
C LYS A 58 15.44 -13.91 -3.88
N LEU A 59 16.13 -13.81 -2.74
CA LEU A 59 17.59 -13.89 -2.67
C LEU A 59 18.09 -15.33 -2.79
N GLU A 60 17.45 -16.29 -2.12
CA GLU A 60 17.79 -17.72 -2.24
C GLU A 60 17.63 -18.23 -3.67
N ASN A 61 16.53 -17.90 -4.34
CA ASN A 61 16.31 -18.32 -5.74
C ASN A 61 17.30 -17.69 -6.73
N LYS A 62 17.96 -16.57 -6.38
CA LYS A 62 18.99 -15.95 -7.23
C LYS A 62 20.35 -16.63 -7.10
N ALA A 63 20.59 -17.40 -6.02
CA ALA A 63 21.83 -18.13 -5.80
C ALA A 63 21.90 -19.48 -6.55
N THR A 64 20.75 -20.00 -7.02
CA THR A 64 20.65 -21.28 -7.74
C THR A 64 20.51 -21.07 -9.25
N GLN A 65 21.36 -20.22 -9.85
CA GLN A 65 21.57 -20.32 -11.30
C GLN A 65 22.68 -21.36 -11.54
N PRO A 66 22.42 -22.47 -12.25
CA PRO A 66 23.46 -23.42 -12.57
C PRO A 66 24.49 -22.76 -13.47
N ILE A 67 25.76 -22.85 -13.07
CA ILE A 67 26.91 -22.49 -13.90
C ILE A 67 26.86 -23.44 -15.11
N PRO A 68 26.75 -22.94 -16.36
CA PRO A 68 26.89 -23.80 -17.53
C PRO A 68 28.35 -24.31 -17.59
N GLU A 69 28.53 -25.63 -17.70
CA GLU A 69 29.82 -26.29 -17.97
C GLU A 69 30.40 -25.90 -19.33
#